data_AF-A0A660R6U9-F1
#
_entry.id   AF-A0A660R6U9-F1
#
_cell.length_a   1.000
_cell.length_b   1.000
_cell.length_c   1.000
_cell.angle_alpha   90.00
_cell.angle_beta   90.00
_cell.angle_gamma   90.00
#
_symmetry.space_group_name_H-M   'P 1'
#
loop_
_entity.id
_entity.type
_entity.pdbx_description
1 polymer ?
#
loop_
_entity_poly.entity_id
_entity_poly.type
_entity_poly.pdbx_seq_one_letter_code
_entity_poly.pdbx_strand_id
1 'polypeptide(L)'
;MADKKEFVVGIDLGTTNSVIAWMKPDGNVEVIPNAEGSRITPSVVAFTKTGEILVGEPAKRQMILNPDRTIKSIKRKMGSDYKVRIDDKEYTPQEISSLILKKLKKDAESY
;
A
#
# COMPACT_ATOMS: atom_id res chain seq x y z
N MET A 1 -18.91 2.49 27.38
CA MET A 1 -18.05 2.61 26.19
C MET A 1 -17.75 1.19 25.75
N ALA A 2 -18.11 0.79 24.53
CA ALA A 2 -17.85 -0.57 24.08
C ALA A 2 -16.32 -0.81 24.03
N ASP A 3 -15.87 -1.94 24.56
CA ASP A 3 -14.48 -2.39 24.41
C ASP A 3 -14.15 -2.45 22.92
N LYS A 4 -13.29 -1.55 22.46
CA LYS A 4 -12.84 -1.53 21.07
C LYS A 4 -11.86 -2.68 20.93
N LYS A 5 -12.27 -3.77 20.26
CA LYS A 5 -11.35 -4.87 19.93
C LYS A 5 -10.23 -4.32 19.05
N GLU A 6 -9.03 -4.29 19.61
CA GLU A 6 -7.81 -3.96 18.87
C GLU A 6 -7.20 -5.24 18.32
N PHE A 7 -6.95 -5.26 17.00
CA PHE A 7 -6.24 -6.34 16.35
C PHE A 7 -4.84 -5.86 15.99
N VAL A 8 -3.84 -6.67 16.33
CA VAL A 8 -2.46 -6.45 15.90
C VAL A 8 -2.24 -7.16 14.59
N VAL A 9 -1.67 -6.44 13.63
CA VAL A 9 -1.33 -6.95 12.30
C VAL A 9 0.18 -6.92 12.08
N GLY A 10 0.68 -7.89 11.34
CA GLY A 10 2.01 -7.89 10.77
C GLY A 10 1.98 -7.38 9.34
N ILE A 11 2.89 -6.46 8.99
CA ILE A 11 3.01 -5.93 7.63
C ILE A 11 4.42 -6.20 7.11
N ASP A 12 4.51 -6.91 5.99
CA ASP A 12 5.71 -6.89 5.15
C ASP A 12 5.54 -5.79 4.09
N LEU A 13 6.20 -4.66 4.31
CA LEU A 13 6.26 -3.57 3.33
C LEU A 13 7.45 -3.79 2.40
N GLY A 14 7.34 -4.66 1.40
CA GLY A 14 8.41 -4.95 0.45
C GLY A 14 8.64 -3.89 -0.64
N THR A 15 9.69 -4.08 -1.44
CA THR A 15 10.02 -3.17 -2.57
C THR A 15 9.08 -3.34 -3.76
N THR A 16 8.64 -4.57 -4.00
CA THR A 16 7.84 -4.96 -5.18
C THR A 16 6.44 -5.37 -4.80
N ASN A 17 6.29 -6.13 -3.72
CA ASN A 17 5.02 -6.57 -3.18
C ASN A 17 5.00 -6.31 -1.68
N SER A 18 3.81 -6.20 -1.13
CA SER A 18 3.56 -6.05 0.29
C SER A 18 2.44 -6.99 0.74
N VAL A 19 2.47 -7.37 2.00
CA VAL A 19 1.56 -8.35 2.60
C VAL A 19 1.11 -7.84 3.96
N ILE A 20 -0.13 -8.15 4.33
CA ILE A 20 -0.65 -7.94 5.67
C ILE A 20 -1.23 -9.25 6.20
N ALA A 21 -0.89 -9.56 7.45
CA ALA A 21 -1.35 -10.74 8.16
C ALA A 21 -1.82 -10.37 9.55
N TRP A 22 -2.69 -11.18 10.13
CA TRP A 22 -3.14 -11.02 11.51
C TRP A 22 -2.98 -12.31 12.28
N MET A 23 -2.84 -12.19 13.60
CA MET A 23 -2.86 -13.32 14.51
C MET A 23 -4.28 -13.50 15.01
N LYS A 24 -4.88 -14.66 14.69
CA LYS A 24 -6.20 -15.04 15.19
C LYS A 24 -6.16 -15.30 16.70
N PRO A 25 -7.31 -15.26 17.39
CA PRO A 25 -7.38 -15.57 18.83
C PRO A 25 -6.90 -16.97 19.20
N ASP A 26 -6.90 -17.91 18.26
CA ASP A 26 -6.40 -19.29 18.44
C ASP A 26 -4.87 -19.40 18.34
N GLY A 27 -4.17 -18.27 18.13
CA GLY A 27 -2.71 -18.19 17.99
C GLY A 27 -2.20 -18.45 16.57
N ASN A 28 -3.06 -18.83 15.62
CA ASN A 28 -2.65 -19.05 14.23
C ASN A 28 -2.54 -17.73 13.46
N VAL A 29 -1.53 -17.62 12.59
CA VAL A 29 -1.34 -16.46 11.71
C VAL A 29 -2.03 -16.72 10.37
N GLU A 30 -2.75 -15.72 9.88
CA GLU A 30 -3.42 -15.75 8.58
C GLU A 30 -3.06 -14.52 7.75
N VAL A 31 -2.74 -14.73 6.47
CA VAL A 31 -2.54 -13.65 5.49
C VAL A 31 -3.89 -13.20 4.95
N ILE A 32 -4.16 -11.90 5.08
CA ILE A 32 -5.41 -11.29 4.67
C ILE A 32 -5.38 -11.05 3.15
N PRO A 33 -6.38 -11.51 2.39
CA PRO A 33 -6.50 -11.16 0.97
C PRO A 33 -6.84 -9.67 0.81
N ASN A 34 -6.26 -9.02 -0.20
CA ASN A 34 -6.64 -7.66 -0.57
C ASN A 34 -8.02 -7.64 -1.24
N ALA A 35 -8.57 -6.43 -1.45
CA ALA A 35 -9.84 -6.23 -2.15
C ALA A 35 -9.90 -6.86 -3.56
N GLU A 36 -8.74 -7.16 -4.17
CA GLU A 36 -8.62 -7.81 -5.46
C GLU A 36 -8.56 -9.36 -5.36
N GLY A 37 -8.70 -9.93 -4.16
CA GLY A 37 -8.69 -11.37 -3.89
C GLY A 37 -7.30 -12.01 -3.78
N SER A 38 -6.23 -11.21 -3.86
CA SER A 38 -4.84 -11.67 -3.80
C SER A 38 -4.26 -11.52 -2.40
N ARG A 39 -3.44 -12.48 -1.96
CA ARG A 39 -2.68 -12.39 -0.69
C ARG A 39 -1.41 -11.55 -0.78
N ILE A 40 -1.12 -11.02 -1.97
CA ILE A 40 -0.01 -10.10 -2.22
C ILE A 40 -0.53 -8.84 -2.89
N THR A 41 -0.07 -7.68 -2.43
CA THR A 41 -0.41 -6.37 -2.99
C THR A 41 0.83 -5.75 -3.62
N PRO A 42 0.84 -5.43 -4.93
CA PRO A 42 1.97 -4.73 -5.53
C PRO A 42 2.30 -3.42 -4.81
N SER A 43 3.59 -3.17 -4.56
CA SER A 43 4.09 -1.93 -3.95
C SER A 43 4.19 -0.82 -5.00
N VAL A 44 3.04 -0.50 -5.59
CA VAL A 44 2.89 0.45 -6.69
C VAL A 44 1.79 1.43 -6.33
N VAL A 45 2.08 2.71 -6.52
CA VAL A 45 1.14 3.83 -6.29
C VAL A 45 1.04 4.59 -7.60
N ALA A 46 -0.16 4.96 -8.02
CA ALA A 46 -0.35 5.77 -9.20
C ALA A 46 -1.38 6.87 -8.97
N PHE A 47 -1.09 8.05 -9.51
CA PHE A 47 -1.97 9.21 -9.46
C PHE A 47 -2.66 9.35 -10.81
N THR A 48 -3.98 9.29 -10.82
CA THR A 48 -4.77 9.45 -12.06
C THR A 48 -4.85 10.92 -12.45
N LYS A 49 -5.24 11.19 -13.71
CA LYS A 49 -5.46 12.56 -14.19
C LYS A 49 -6.57 13.30 -13.44
N THR A 50 -7.53 12.56 -12.86
CA THR A 50 -8.63 13.11 -12.07
C THR A 50 -8.28 13.32 -10.59
N GLY A 51 -7.05 13.00 -10.18
CA GLY A 51 -6.57 13.17 -8.81
C GLY A 51 -6.85 11.98 -7.88
N GLU A 52 -7.40 10.89 -8.40
CA GLU A 52 -7.56 9.65 -7.65
C GLU A 52 -6.20 8.97 -7.43
N ILE A 53 -6.03 8.35 -6.26
CA ILE A 53 -4.85 7.56 -5.94
C ILE A 53 -5.20 6.08 -6.03
N LEU A 54 -4.56 5.39 -6.98
CA LEU A 54 -4.62 3.95 -7.12
C LEU A 54 -3.42 3.31 -6.42
N VAL A 55 -3.63 2.17 -5.77
CA VAL A 55 -2.58 1.42 -5.05
C VAL A 55 -2.74 -0.07 -5.35
N GLY A 56 -1.63 -0.78 -5.52
CA GLY A 56 -1.65 -2.22 -5.77
C GLY A 56 -1.88 -2.58 -7.23
N GLU A 57 -2.73 -3.58 -7.46
CA GLU A 57 -2.99 -4.12 -8.80
C GLU A 57 -3.58 -3.08 -9.77
N PRO A 58 -4.54 -2.21 -9.39
CA PRO A 58 -5.03 -1.14 -10.26
C PRO A 58 -3.92 -0.18 -10.71
N ALA A 59 -3.00 0.20 -9.81
CA ALA A 59 -1.87 1.06 -10.14
C ALA A 59 -0.88 0.37 -11.08
N LYS A 60 -0.59 -0.91 -10.83
CA LYS A 60 0.29 -1.72 -11.68
C LYS A 60 -0.25 -1.90 -13.09
N ARG A 61 -1.56 -2.13 -13.27
CA ARG A 61 -2.17 -2.34 -14.60
C ARG A 61 -2.02 -1.14 -15.52
N GLN A 62 -2.12 0.07 -14.99
CA GLN A 62 -2.02 1.29 -15.81
C GLN A 62 -0.59 1.80 -16.01
N MET A 63 0.42 1.15 -15.43
CA MET A 63 1.77 1.72 -15.34
C MET A 63 2.42 2.01 -16.69
N ILE A 64 2.03 1.28 -17.75
CA ILE A 64 2.54 1.48 -19.11
C ILE A 64 1.89 2.71 -19.75
N LEU A 65 0.60 2.95 -19.47
CA LEU A 65 -0.19 4.05 -20.04
C LEU A 65 0.00 5.37 -19.27
N ASN A 66 0.41 5.29 -18.00
CA ASN A 66 0.62 6.43 -17.11
C ASN A 66 1.96 6.33 -16.35
N PRO A 67 3.09 6.24 -17.07
CA PRO A 67 4.40 5.97 -16.44
C PRO A 67 4.85 7.11 -15.54
N ASP A 68 4.65 8.36 -15.94
CA ASP A 68 5.16 9.54 -15.22
C ASP A 68 4.44 9.80 -13.89
N ARG A 69 3.23 9.25 -13.73
CA ARG A 69 2.44 9.37 -12.50
C ARG A 69 2.30 8.04 -11.76
N THR A 70 3.12 7.04 -12.10
CA THR A 70 3.14 5.74 -11.45
C THR A 70 4.49 5.50 -10.78
N ILE A 71 4.47 5.33 -9.47
CA ILE A 71 5.64 5.13 -8.62
C ILE A 71 5.75 3.65 -8.26
N LYS A 72 6.92 3.07 -8.53
CA LYS A 72 7.32 1.71 -8.12
C LYS A 72 8.62 1.74 -7.34
N SER A 73 8.89 0.69 -6.57
CA SER A 73 10.17 0.48 -5.87
C SER A 73 10.56 1.62 -4.91
N ILE A 74 9.57 2.34 -4.38
CA ILE A 74 9.81 3.50 -3.49
C ILE A 74 10.58 3.12 -2.23
N LYS A 75 10.47 1.86 -1.77
CA LYS A 75 11.24 1.33 -0.63
C LYS A 75 12.76 1.53 -0.80
N ARG A 76 13.28 1.51 -2.02
CA ARG A 76 14.71 1.75 -2.31
C ARG A 76 15.17 3.19 -2.03
N LYS A 77 14.22 4.12 -1.86
CA LYS A 77 14.47 5.54 -1.59
C LYS A 77 14.19 5.91 -0.13
N MET A 78 13.68 4.98 0.68
CA MET A 78 13.41 5.23 2.11
C MET A 78 14.69 5.65 2.84
N GLY A 79 14.56 6.60 3.77
CA GLY A 79 15.71 7.12 4.54
C GLY A 79 16.63 8.06 3.76
N SER A 80 16.17 8.60 2.63
CA SER A 80 16.89 9.60 1.84
C SER A 80 16.04 10.85 1.64
N ASP A 81 16.66 11.93 1.16
CA ASP A 81 16.00 13.21 0.81
C ASP A 81 15.30 13.18 -0.55
N TYR A 82 15.16 12.01 -1.17
CA TYR A 82 14.47 11.85 -2.45
C TYR A 82 13.04 12.40 -2.38
N LYS A 83 12.57 13.00 -3.47
CA LYS A 83 11.19 13.50 -3.62
C LYS A 83 10.60 12.96 -4.91
N VAL A 84 9.34 12.52 -4.84
CA VAL A 84 8.51 12.27 -6.02
C VAL A 84 7.69 13.52 -6.26
N ARG A 85 7.83 14.13 -7.43
CA ARG A 85 6.97 15.23 -7.85
C ARG A 85 5.81 14.71 -8.68
N ILE A 86 4.58 15.04 -8.29
CA ILE A 86 3.36 14.79 -9.05
C ILE A 86 2.62 16.11 -9.17
N ASP A 87 2.51 16.62 -10.40
CA ASP A 87 1.99 17.95 -10.68
C ASP A 87 2.74 19.03 -9.86
N ASP A 88 2.04 19.79 -9.03
CA ASP A 88 2.62 20.84 -8.18
C ASP A 88 2.95 20.38 -6.74
N LYS A 89 2.86 19.08 -6.47
CA LYS A 89 3.10 18.51 -5.14
C LYS A 89 4.32 17.60 -5.11
N GLU A 90 5.05 17.67 -4.01
CA GLU A 90 6.15 16.78 -3.72
C GLU A 90 5.77 15.81 -2.60
N TYR A 91 6.18 14.56 -2.76
CA TYR A 91 5.95 13.48 -1.81
C TYR A 91 7.28 12.84 -1.45
N THR A 92 7.48 12.61 -0.17
CA THR A 92 8.58 11.80 0.36
C THR A 92 8.35 10.31 0.11
N PRO A 93 9.40 9.49 0.11
CA PRO A 93 9.29 8.03 0.09
C PRO A 93 8.35 7.51 1.18
N GLN A 94 8.39 8.12 2.37
CA GLN A 94 7.55 7.79 3.51
C GLN A 94 6.07 8.06 3.22
N GLU A 95 5.75 9.21 2.61
CA GLU A 95 4.37 9.53 2.23
C GLU A 95 3.84 8.59 1.16
N ILE A 96 4.64 8.27 0.13
CA ILE A 96 4.23 7.29 -0.89
C ILE A 96 4.06 5.89 -0.27
N SER A 97 4.99 5.44 0.57
CA SER A 97 4.86 4.18 1.31
C SER A 97 3.63 4.18 2.23
N SER A 98 3.25 5.34 2.80
CA SER A 98 2.05 5.45 3.62
C SER A 98 0.76 5.15 2.84
N LEU A 99 0.72 5.42 1.53
CA LEU A 99 -0.42 5.09 0.68
C LEU A 99 -0.57 3.57 0.51
N ILE A 100 0.55 2.85 0.43
CA ILE A 100 0.59 1.38 0.44
C ILE A 100 0.08 0.85 1.78
N LEU A 101 0.57 1.40 2.90
CA LEU A 101 0.14 1.00 4.24
C LEU A 101 -1.36 1.27 4.47
N LYS A 102 -1.89 2.40 3.98
CA LYS A 102 -3.32 2.73 4.05
C LYS A 102 -4.18 1.74 3.27
N LYS A 103 -3.75 1.29 2.09
CA LYS A 103 -4.43 0.24 1.31
C LYS A 103 -4.46 -1.08 2.10
N LEU A 104 -3.32 -1.53 2.61
CA LEU A 104 -3.23 -2.77 3.40
C LEU A 104 -4.10 -2.72 4.65
N LYS A 105 -4.04 -1.61 5.39
CA LYS A 105 -4.90 -1.38 6.54
C LYS A 105 -6.39 -1.46 6.16
N LYS A 106 -6.80 -0.77 5.09
CA LYS A 106 -8.20 -0.78 4.64
C LYS A 106 -8.66 -2.18 4.24
N ASP A 107 -7.80 -2.94 3.55
CA ASP A 107 -8.07 -4.33 3.19
C ASP A 107 -8.27 -5.19 4.46
N ALA A 108 -7.43 -5.01 5.49
CA ALA A 108 -7.58 -5.70 6.77
C ALA A 108 -8.80 -5.26 7.59
N GLU A 109 -9.18 -3.98 7.57
CA GLU A 109 -10.38 -3.49 8.24
C GLU A 109 -11.68 -3.97 7.58
N SER A 110 -11.61 -4.43 6.32
CA SER A 110 -12.77 -4.92 5.55
C SER A 110 -12.91 -6.45 5.54
N TYR A 111 -11.94 -7.17 6.13
CA TYR A 111 -11.92 -8.63 6.25
C TYR A 111 -12.61 -9.09 7.54
#